data_AF-A0A928KTN7-F1
#
_entry.id   AF-A0A928KTN7-F1
#
_cell.length_a   1.000
_cell.length_b   1.000
_cell.length_c   1.000
_cell.angle_alpha   90.00
_cell.angle_beta   90.00
_cell.angle_gamma   90.00
#
_symmetry.space_group_name_H-M   'P 1'
#
loop_
_entity.id
_entity.type
_entity.pdbx_description
1 polymer ?
#
loop_
_entity_poly.entity_id
_entity_poly.type
_entity_poly.pdbx_seq_one_letter_code
_entity_poly.pdbx_strand_id
1 'polypeptide(L)'
;MLKFNDNGKFRIMLVSDIQDTQFTSKNTVNFIAAALDREKPDLVVFTGDQVKGYGTFLALGNGKKNTEKTIRNFMKPIADRNVPFDFVFGNHDAQAFASSKEEQLAVYRSYPSCLAQAGERELAGLCNHNLEIKDSKGKKTVFNLFLIDSLSATPGGKCDHVTQGQLEWYRRTRDRLKEENGGYIPSMVFQHIPVQEIWNLLREVPKSDKPNAQGYREKKGIFYGLNKKYLIKGNCDFVRETPGTPSENSGEFDALCEKGDVIAAFFGHDHNNSFVGSCNGLTMGYTQGVGANVYGPGMDRGVRIIDLDKNHLNTFETHTLMFKDVFEFKDLKNKPKFLFYTYSPPCYEAALPLIKGACAVLGVAAVVTAGILIRKFR
;
A
#
# COMPACT_ATOMS: atom_id res chain seq x y z
N MET A 1 18.57 6.04 -13.74
CA MET A 1 17.63 6.75 -14.62
C MET A 1 16.55 5.78 -15.05
N LEU A 2 15.28 6.10 -14.81
CA LEU A 2 14.16 5.30 -15.31
C LEU A 2 13.85 5.70 -16.75
N LYS A 3 13.62 4.72 -17.63
CA LYS A 3 13.20 4.95 -19.01
C LYS A 3 12.39 3.80 -19.53
N PHE A 4 11.50 4.08 -20.48
CA PHE A 4 10.86 3.03 -21.28
C PHE A 4 11.93 2.19 -21.99
N ASN A 5 11.70 0.88 -22.12
CA ASN A 5 12.59 0.02 -22.89
C ASN A 5 12.49 0.30 -24.40
N ASP A 6 13.30 -0.40 -25.21
CA ASP A 6 13.36 -0.16 -26.66
C ASP A 6 12.04 -0.49 -27.38
N ASN A 7 11.19 -1.34 -26.78
CA ASN A 7 9.85 -1.65 -27.25
C ASN A 7 8.79 -0.63 -26.76
N GLY A 8 9.20 0.42 -26.06
CA GLY A 8 8.30 1.44 -25.52
C GLY A 8 7.43 0.96 -24.36
N LYS A 9 7.85 -0.08 -23.63
CA LYS A 9 7.15 -0.60 -22.44
C LYS A 9 7.88 -0.23 -21.15
N PHE A 10 7.11 -0.07 -20.08
CA PHE A 10 7.62 0.09 -18.71
C PHE A 10 6.67 -0.56 -17.72
N ARG A 11 7.19 -1.45 -16.86
CA ARG A 11 6.40 -2.23 -15.91
C ARG A 11 6.71 -1.85 -14.47
N ILE A 12 5.66 -1.57 -13.70
CA ILE A 12 5.73 -1.30 -12.26
C ILE A 12 5.08 -2.45 -11.51
N MET A 13 5.75 -2.97 -10.47
CA MET A 13 5.16 -3.90 -9.52
C MET A 13 4.91 -3.19 -8.18
N LEU A 14 3.66 -3.14 -7.74
CA LEU A 14 3.25 -2.62 -6.45
C LEU A 14 3.22 -3.72 -5.40
N VAL A 15 3.85 -3.44 -4.27
CA VAL A 15 3.87 -4.31 -3.10
C VAL A 15 3.30 -3.53 -1.92
N SER A 16 2.28 -4.06 -1.27
CA SER A 16 1.63 -3.36 -0.16
C SER A 16 1.60 -4.21 1.11
N ASP A 17 1.68 -3.56 2.26
CA ASP A 17 1.41 -4.14 3.58
C ASP A 17 2.14 -5.46 3.85
N ILE A 18 3.47 -5.42 3.82
CA ILE A 18 4.30 -6.56 4.25
C ILE A 18 4.13 -6.78 5.76
N GLN A 19 4.10 -5.69 6.53
CA GLN A 19 3.99 -5.62 7.98
C GLN A 19 4.62 -6.80 8.71
N ASP A 20 5.94 -6.89 8.63
CA ASP A 20 6.67 -7.97 9.28
C ASP A 20 7.64 -7.48 10.36
N THR A 21 8.31 -8.42 11.00
CA THR A 21 9.32 -8.21 12.03
C THR A 21 10.62 -8.93 11.65
N GLN A 22 11.61 -8.95 12.55
CA GLN A 22 12.89 -9.63 12.31
C GLN A 22 12.71 -11.14 12.09
N PHE A 23 11.55 -11.68 12.47
CA PHE A 23 11.10 -13.04 12.20
C PHE A 23 10.23 -13.10 10.94
N THR A 24 10.79 -12.63 9.83
CA THR A 24 10.10 -12.40 8.57
C THR A 24 9.52 -13.69 7.97
N SER A 25 8.31 -13.61 7.42
CA SER A 25 7.61 -14.72 6.80
C SER A 25 8.32 -15.21 5.54
N LYS A 26 8.71 -16.48 5.54
CA LYS A 26 9.23 -17.15 4.34
C LYS A 26 8.21 -17.15 3.20
N ASN A 27 6.92 -17.23 3.49
CA ASN A 27 5.89 -17.21 2.45
C ASN A 27 5.88 -15.87 1.72
N THR A 28 6.00 -14.74 2.45
CA THR A 28 6.05 -13.41 1.85
C THR A 28 7.32 -13.23 1.02
N VAL A 29 8.49 -13.57 1.56
CA VAL A 29 9.77 -13.42 0.85
C VAL A 29 9.81 -14.29 -0.42
N ASN A 30 9.37 -15.55 -0.31
CA ASN A 30 9.33 -16.46 -1.46
C ASN A 30 8.32 -16.01 -2.50
N PHE A 31 7.17 -15.46 -2.09
CA PHE A 31 6.17 -14.92 -3.00
C PHE A 31 6.74 -13.74 -3.79
N ILE A 32 7.35 -12.76 -3.10
CA ILE A 32 7.96 -11.58 -3.74
C ILE A 32 9.03 -12.03 -4.73
N ALA A 33 9.87 -13.01 -4.36
CA ALA A 33 10.87 -13.58 -5.27
C ALA A 33 10.24 -14.15 -6.55
N ALA A 34 9.20 -14.98 -6.41
CA ALA A 34 8.51 -15.58 -7.54
C ALA A 34 7.77 -14.55 -8.41
N ALA A 35 7.19 -13.52 -7.79
CA ALA A 35 6.55 -12.42 -8.50
C ALA A 35 7.56 -11.63 -9.34
N LEU A 36 8.75 -11.34 -8.80
CA LEU A 36 9.82 -10.70 -9.55
C LEU A 36 10.29 -11.56 -10.73
N ASP A 37 10.41 -12.88 -10.55
CA ASP A 37 10.84 -13.80 -11.63
C ASP A 37 9.81 -13.90 -12.75
N ARG A 38 8.52 -13.90 -12.40
CA ARG A 38 7.41 -14.02 -13.35
C ARG A 38 7.15 -12.71 -14.09
N GLU A 39 7.05 -11.60 -13.36
CA GLU A 39 6.59 -10.33 -13.91
C GLU A 39 7.74 -9.45 -14.42
N LYS A 40 8.97 -9.65 -13.93
CA LYS A 40 10.19 -8.93 -14.35
C LYS A 40 9.97 -7.40 -14.46
N PRO A 41 9.56 -6.74 -13.37
CA PRO A 41 9.26 -5.31 -13.41
C PRO A 41 10.52 -4.47 -13.62
N ASP A 42 10.34 -3.31 -14.26
CA ASP A 42 11.38 -2.27 -14.38
C ASP A 42 11.53 -1.46 -13.08
N LEU A 43 10.46 -1.41 -12.28
CA LEU A 43 10.42 -0.72 -10.99
C LEU A 43 9.52 -1.47 -9.99
N VAL A 44 9.97 -1.59 -8.75
CA VAL A 44 9.12 -1.99 -7.61
C VAL A 44 8.74 -0.75 -6.79
N VAL A 45 7.47 -0.59 -6.46
CA VAL A 45 7.02 0.48 -5.53
C VAL A 45 6.33 -0.15 -4.33
N PHE A 46 6.80 0.16 -3.13
CA PHE A 46 6.14 -0.25 -1.89
C PHE A 46 5.17 0.84 -1.41
N THR A 47 3.89 0.53 -1.26
CA THR A 47 2.85 1.51 -0.88
C THR A 47 2.61 1.59 0.63
N GLY A 48 3.69 1.58 1.43
CA GLY A 48 3.65 1.72 2.89
C GLY A 48 3.48 0.42 3.69
N ASP A 49 3.63 0.55 5.00
CA ASP A 49 3.47 -0.47 6.02
C ASP A 49 4.34 -1.70 5.74
N GLN A 50 5.62 -1.44 5.49
CA GLN A 50 6.59 -2.50 5.26
C GLN A 50 6.95 -3.20 6.59
N VAL A 51 7.11 -2.43 7.67
CA VAL A 51 7.41 -2.97 9.00
C VAL A 51 6.19 -2.97 9.90
N LYS A 52 6.07 -4.00 10.73
CA LYS A 52 5.07 -4.08 11.78
C LYS A 52 5.51 -3.25 12.99
N GLY A 53 5.48 -1.92 12.89
CA GLY A 53 6.03 -1.04 13.93
C GLY A 53 5.43 -1.24 15.32
N TYR A 54 4.12 -1.54 15.41
CA TYR A 54 3.44 -1.90 16.66
C TYR A 54 3.85 -3.29 17.23
N GLY A 55 4.66 -4.05 16.50
CA GLY A 55 5.17 -5.35 16.89
C GLY A 55 6.13 -5.23 18.07
N THR A 56 5.76 -5.81 19.23
CA THR A 56 6.59 -5.75 20.46
C THR A 56 7.92 -6.46 20.26
N PHE A 57 7.96 -7.47 19.38
CA PHE A 57 9.20 -8.16 19.00
C PHE A 57 10.22 -7.24 18.35
N LEU A 58 9.83 -6.20 17.62
CA LEU A 58 10.78 -5.24 17.09
C LEU A 58 11.47 -4.48 18.21
N ALA A 59 10.75 -4.08 19.26
CA ALA A 59 11.31 -3.35 20.38
C ALA A 59 12.14 -4.21 21.36
N LEU A 60 12.15 -5.55 21.23
CA LEU A 60 12.93 -6.41 22.13
C LEU A 60 14.43 -6.32 21.84
N GLY A 61 15.22 -6.04 22.88
CA GLY A 61 16.67 -5.92 22.76
C GLY A 61 17.05 -4.70 21.93
N ASN A 62 17.82 -4.91 20.85
CA ASN A 62 18.20 -3.81 19.96
C ASN A 62 17.18 -3.63 18.85
N GLY A 63 16.18 -2.78 19.08
CA GLY A 63 15.08 -2.64 18.15
C GLY A 63 15.44 -2.01 16.81
N LYS A 64 16.41 -1.09 16.78
CA LYS A 64 16.97 -0.57 15.52
C LYS A 64 17.55 -1.69 14.64
N LYS A 65 18.35 -2.60 15.24
CA LYS A 65 18.88 -3.77 14.52
C LYS A 65 17.78 -4.74 14.09
N ASN A 66 16.72 -4.88 14.88
CA ASN A 66 15.58 -5.72 14.49
C ASN A 66 14.83 -5.13 13.29
N THR A 67 14.57 -3.81 13.29
CA THR A 67 13.95 -3.12 12.16
C THR A 67 14.83 -3.22 10.91
N GLU A 68 16.13 -2.95 11.04
CA GLU A 68 17.08 -3.13 9.93
C GLU A 68 17.05 -4.57 9.40
N LYS A 69 17.11 -5.58 10.28
CA LYS A 69 17.04 -6.99 9.88
C LYS A 69 15.73 -7.32 9.18
N THR A 70 14.61 -6.75 9.64
CA THR A 70 13.29 -6.91 9.00
C THR A 70 13.33 -6.41 7.56
N ILE A 71 13.79 -5.17 7.37
CA ILE A 71 13.93 -4.54 6.05
C ILE A 71 14.83 -5.40 5.15
N ARG A 72 16.00 -5.79 5.65
CA ARG A 72 16.95 -6.60 4.88
C ARG A 72 16.39 -7.95 4.46
N ASN A 73 15.57 -8.59 5.29
CA ASN A 73 14.98 -9.89 4.97
C ASN A 73 14.02 -9.82 3.78
N PHE A 74 13.08 -8.86 3.77
CA PHE A 74 12.10 -8.75 2.67
C PHE A 74 12.66 -8.02 1.44
N MET A 75 13.70 -7.19 1.60
CA MET A 75 14.39 -6.56 0.47
C MET A 75 15.36 -7.50 -0.24
N LYS A 76 15.75 -8.62 0.38
CA LYS A 76 16.67 -9.60 -0.22
C LYS A 76 16.28 -10.00 -1.66
N PRO A 77 15.04 -10.42 -1.99
CA PRO A 77 14.68 -10.81 -3.35
C PRO A 77 14.78 -9.67 -4.38
N ILE A 78 14.54 -8.41 -3.98
CA ILE A 78 14.71 -7.22 -4.82
C ILE A 78 16.20 -6.97 -5.06
N ALA A 79 17.00 -6.99 -3.99
CA ALA A 79 18.43 -6.73 -4.02
C ALA A 79 19.21 -7.77 -4.83
N ASP A 80 18.89 -9.07 -4.65
CA ASP A 80 19.52 -10.17 -5.39
C ASP A 80 19.32 -10.04 -6.91
N ARG A 81 18.22 -9.40 -7.34
CA ARG A 81 17.88 -9.17 -8.75
C ARG A 81 18.28 -7.79 -9.25
N ASN A 82 18.83 -6.94 -8.38
CA ASN A 82 19.17 -5.55 -8.67
C ASN A 82 18.03 -4.75 -9.33
N VAL A 83 16.79 -5.03 -8.92
CA VAL A 83 15.62 -4.31 -9.47
C VAL A 83 15.54 -2.93 -8.80
N PRO A 84 15.40 -1.84 -9.57
CA PRO A 84 15.13 -0.52 -9.02
C PRO A 84 13.89 -0.54 -8.14
N PHE A 85 13.92 0.16 -7.01
CA PHE A 85 12.74 0.27 -6.15
C PHE A 85 12.60 1.64 -5.49
N ASP A 86 11.35 1.97 -5.18
CA ASP A 86 10.98 3.12 -4.37
C ASP A 86 9.88 2.73 -3.37
N PHE A 87 9.56 3.62 -2.43
CA PHE A 87 8.52 3.40 -1.45
C PHE A 87 7.97 4.70 -0.87
N VAL A 88 6.76 4.60 -0.35
CA VAL A 88 6.20 5.56 0.62
C VAL A 88 6.12 4.90 1.99
N PHE A 89 6.12 5.71 3.04
CA PHE A 89 5.85 5.21 4.39
C PHE A 89 4.35 5.06 4.63
N GLY A 90 3.99 4.07 5.44
CA GLY A 90 2.66 3.92 6.00
C GLY A 90 2.60 4.27 7.50
N ASN A 91 1.40 4.17 8.07
CA ASN A 91 1.18 4.51 9.47
C ASN A 91 1.96 3.61 10.43
N HIS A 92 2.09 2.32 10.14
CA HIS A 92 2.79 1.36 10.98
C HIS A 92 4.30 1.47 10.86
N ASP A 93 4.85 2.00 9.77
CA ASP A 93 6.29 2.29 9.68
C ASP A 93 6.67 3.42 10.66
N ALA A 94 5.80 4.42 10.82
CA ALA A 94 5.96 5.50 11.80
C ALA A 94 5.78 5.03 13.25
N GLN A 95 5.05 3.94 13.48
CA GLN A 95 4.83 3.34 14.81
C GLN A 95 5.97 2.41 15.26
N ALA A 96 7.03 2.27 14.47
CA ALA A 96 8.22 1.53 14.87
C ALA A 96 9.00 2.32 15.93
N PHE A 97 8.50 2.39 17.17
CA PHE A 97 9.06 3.23 18.26
C PHE A 97 10.56 3.00 18.55
N ALA A 98 11.12 1.87 18.12
CA ALA A 98 12.53 1.54 18.28
C ALA A 98 13.42 1.91 17.07
N SER A 99 12.86 2.49 16.00
CA SER A 99 13.58 2.95 14.80
C SER A 99 12.82 4.06 14.06
N SER A 100 13.41 5.25 13.94
CA SER A 100 12.76 6.37 13.25
C SER A 100 12.59 6.12 11.73
N LYS A 101 11.74 6.91 11.06
CA LYS A 101 11.59 6.84 9.59
C LYS A 101 12.90 7.18 8.86
N GLU A 102 13.70 8.10 9.40
CA GLU A 102 15.01 8.46 8.86
C GLU A 102 16.00 7.29 8.97
N GLU A 103 15.96 6.56 10.09
CA GLU A 103 16.79 5.36 10.27
C GLU A 103 16.37 4.25 9.32
N GLN A 104 15.07 4.06 9.11
CA GLN A 104 14.53 3.12 8.12
C GLN A 104 14.94 3.53 6.70
N LEU A 105 14.79 4.80 6.33
CA LEU A 105 15.23 5.36 5.04
C LEU A 105 16.73 5.12 4.81
N ALA A 106 17.56 5.29 5.84
CA ALA A 106 19.00 5.02 5.73
C ALA A 106 19.30 3.55 5.40
N VAL A 107 18.52 2.60 5.93
CA VAL A 107 18.63 1.18 5.56
C VAL A 107 18.25 0.96 4.10
N TYR A 108 17.13 1.53 3.63
CA TYR A 108 16.72 1.41 2.23
C TYR A 108 17.74 2.05 1.27
N ARG A 109 18.25 3.24 1.57
CA ARG A 109 19.26 3.92 0.75
C ARG A 109 20.64 3.25 0.76
N SER A 110 20.85 2.24 1.63
CA SER A 110 22.06 1.41 1.56
C SER A 110 22.07 0.47 0.34
N TYR A 111 20.93 0.27 -0.32
CA TYR A 111 20.82 -0.48 -1.57
C TYR A 111 21.08 0.43 -2.77
N PRO A 112 22.02 0.08 -3.69
CA PRO A 112 22.29 0.88 -4.89
C PRO A 112 21.09 1.06 -5.82
N SER A 113 20.11 0.15 -5.76
CA SER A 113 18.89 0.19 -6.57
C SER A 113 17.76 1.01 -5.92
N CYS A 114 17.96 1.59 -4.75
CA CYS A 114 16.98 2.44 -4.07
C CYS A 114 16.90 3.82 -4.74
N LEU A 115 15.69 4.23 -5.13
CA LEU A 115 15.41 5.53 -5.74
C LEU A 115 14.83 6.54 -4.75
N ALA A 116 14.43 6.09 -3.55
CA ALA A 116 13.78 6.91 -2.55
C ALA A 116 14.65 8.10 -2.11
N GLN A 117 14.00 9.27 -2.04
CA GLN A 117 14.62 10.52 -1.62
C GLN A 117 13.95 11.00 -0.35
N ALA A 118 14.67 11.75 0.51
CA ALA A 118 14.07 12.28 1.74
C ALA A 118 12.95 13.32 1.47
N GLY A 119 13.03 14.03 0.34
CA GLY A 119 12.15 15.15 0.01
C GLY A 119 12.59 16.47 0.66
N GLU A 120 11.77 17.52 0.49
CA GLU A 120 11.96 18.82 1.13
C GLU A 120 11.76 18.69 2.65
N ARG A 121 12.67 19.26 3.44
CA ARG A 121 12.71 19.11 4.91
C ARG A 121 11.50 19.78 5.59
N GLU A 122 10.97 20.81 4.95
CA GLU A 122 9.87 21.64 5.43
C GLU A 122 8.50 20.99 5.21
N LEU A 123 8.42 19.94 4.38
CA LEU A 123 7.18 19.21 4.13
C LEU A 123 6.86 18.27 5.29
N ALA A 124 5.58 18.12 5.57
CA ALA A 124 5.10 17.09 6.48
C ALA A 124 5.42 15.70 5.94
N GLY A 125 5.81 14.79 6.83
CA GLY A 125 6.21 13.42 6.45
C GLY A 125 7.66 13.32 5.98
N LEU A 126 7.99 12.21 5.34
CA LEU A 126 9.31 11.91 4.79
C LEU A 126 9.14 11.13 3.48
N CYS A 127 10.02 11.37 2.52
CA CYS A 127 9.95 10.77 1.19
C CYS A 127 8.81 11.28 0.29
N ASN A 128 8.38 12.53 0.48
CA ASN A 128 7.63 13.24 -0.56
C ASN A 128 8.57 13.60 -1.71
N HIS A 129 8.44 12.93 -2.85
CA HIS A 129 9.29 13.18 -4.03
C HIS A 129 8.65 12.66 -5.32
N ASN A 130 9.27 12.93 -6.47
CA ASN A 130 8.81 12.43 -7.76
C ASN A 130 9.93 11.70 -8.52
N LEU A 131 9.54 10.75 -9.36
CA LEU A 131 10.42 10.04 -10.30
C LEU A 131 10.00 10.31 -11.73
N GLU A 132 10.92 10.82 -12.53
CA GLU A 132 10.71 11.06 -13.95
C GLU A 132 11.11 9.82 -14.77
N ILE A 133 10.19 9.31 -15.59
CA ILE A 133 10.44 8.26 -16.55
C ILE A 133 10.75 8.90 -17.90
N LYS A 134 11.96 8.67 -18.38
CA LYS A 134 12.42 9.18 -19.67
C LYS A 134 11.92 8.31 -20.82
N ASP A 135 11.91 8.90 -22.00
CA ASP A 135 11.68 8.19 -23.25
C ASP A 135 12.76 7.12 -23.50
N SER A 136 12.55 6.19 -24.44
CA SER A 136 13.51 5.11 -24.73
C SER A 136 14.94 5.57 -25.04
N LYS A 137 15.09 6.80 -25.56
CA LYS A 137 16.40 7.44 -25.83
C LYS A 137 17.02 8.10 -24.59
N GLY A 138 16.30 8.17 -23.48
CA GLY A 138 16.74 8.78 -22.23
C GLY A 138 16.81 10.31 -22.26
N LYS A 139 16.14 10.97 -23.22
CA LYS A 139 16.30 12.41 -23.48
C LYS A 139 15.17 13.25 -22.90
N LYS A 140 13.92 12.81 -23.04
CA LYS A 140 12.73 13.60 -22.64
C LYS A 140 11.97 12.89 -21.53
N THR A 141 11.46 13.64 -20.55
CA THR A 141 10.49 13.11 -19.58
C THR A 141 9.14 12.94 -20.26
N VAL A 142 8.59 11.73 -20.19
CA VAL A 142 7.32 11.40 -20.84
C VAL A 142 6.27 10.87 -19.87
N PHE A 143 6.69 10.49 -18.67
CA PHE A 143 5.79 10.05 -17.60
C PHE A 143 6.40 10.40 -16.24
N ASN A 144 5.58 10.63 -15.23
CA ASN A 144 6.04 10.96 -13.88
C ASN A 144 5.32 10.13 -12.80
N LEU A 145 6.05 9.77 -11.74
CA LEU A 145 5.49 9.10 -10.57
C LEU A 145 5.64 10.04 -9.37
N PHE A 146 4.55 10.33 -8.68
CA PHE A 146 4.55 11.03 -7.39
C PHE A 146 4.50 10.02 -6.25
N LEU A 147 5.38 10.18 -5.28
CA LEU A 147 5.46 9.39 -4.06
C LEU A 147 5.12 10.34 -2.92
N ILE A 148 3.95 10.13 -2.28
CA ILE A 148 3.43 11.04 -1.26
C ILE A 148 3.32 10.30 0.08
N ASP A 149 3.95 10.85 1.11
CA ASP A 149 3.78 10.37 2.49
C ASP A 149 2.41 10.88 3.00
N SER A 150 1.42 9.98 2.99
CA SER A 150 0.07 10.27 3.47
C SER A 150 -0.03 10.38 5.00
N LEU A 151 1.10 10.45 5.70
CA LEU A 151 1.23 10.54 7.15
C LEU A 151 0.72 9.28 7.87
N SER A 152 0.42 9.41 9.17
CA SER A 152 0.09 8.29 10.05
C SER A 152 -1.32 8.47 10.62
N ALA A 153 -1.49 8.30 11.93
CA ALA A 153 -2.73 8.58 12.63
C ALA A 153 -2.68 9.92 13.36
N THR A 154 -3.81 10.63 13.33
CA THR A 154 -4.09 11.76 14.22
C THR A 154 -4.10 11.32 15.69
N PRO A 155 -3.95 12.24 16.67
CA PRO A 155 -4.05 11.91 18.10
C PRO A 155 -5.36 11.22 18.51
N GLY A 156 -6.42 11.37 17.72
CA GLY A 156 -7.71 10.71 17.93
C GLY A 156 -7.81 9.30 17.34
N GLY A 157 -6.72 8.72 16.83
CA GLY A 157 -6.69 7.39 16.25
C GLY A 157 -7.44 7.27 14.91
N LYS A 158 -7.57 8.39 14.18
CA LYS A 158 -8.09 8.43 12.81
C LYS A 158 -6.93 8.63 11.84
N CYS A 159 -7.07 8.12 10.62
CA CYS A 159 -6.14 8.37 9.53
C CYS A 159 -5.94 9.88 9.33
N ASP A 160 -4.69 10.30 9.22
CA ASP A 160 -4.32 11.68 8.90
C ASP A 160 -4.43 11.92 7.39
N HIS A 161 -4.30 13.17 6.94
CA HIS A 161 -4.44 13.55 5.53
C HIS A 161 -3.19 14.25 4.99
N VAL A 162 -3.00 14.21 3.67
CA VAL A 162 -2.00 15.02 2.98
C VAL A 162 -2.24 16.50 3.29
N THR A 163 -1.19 17.22 3.65
CA THR A 163 -1.25 18.62 4.09
C THR A 163 -1.31 19.60 2.91
N GLN A 164 -1.76 20.83 3.16
CA GLN A 164 -1.72 21.88 2.13
C GLN A 164 -0.30 22.14 1.61
N GLY A 165 0.72 22.08 2.47
CA GLY A 165 2.12 22.23 2.06
C GLY A 165 2.57 21.14 1.07
N GLN A 166 2.15 19.89 1.29
CA GLN A 166 2.38 18.80 0.33
C GLN A 166 1.62 19.01 -0.98
N LEU A 167 0.37 19.50 -0.94
CA LEU A 167 -0.40 19.81 -2.16
C LEU A 167 0.22 20.96 -2.95
N GLU A 168 0.72 22.00 -2.28
CA GLU A 168 1.46 23.08 -2.92
C GLU A 168 2.76 22.58 -3.54
N TRP A 169 3.50 21.70 -2.86
CA TRP A 169 4.69 21.05 -3.43
C TRP A 169 4.36 20.24 -4.68
N TYR A 170 3.29 19.44 -4.65
CA TYR A 170 2.81 18.68 -5.79
C TYR A 170 2.51 19.63 -6.98
N ARG A 171 1.76 20.70 -6.76
CA ARG A 171 1.42 21.69 -7.80
C ARG A 171 2.66 22.35 -8.38
N ARG A 172 3.60 22.80 -7.52
CA ARG A 172 4.88 23.39 -7.98
C ARG A 172 5.68 22.39 -8.83
N THR A 173 5.73 21.12 -8.40
CA THR A 173 6.45 20.07 -9.13
C THR A 173 5.80 19.76 -10.47
N ARG A 174 4.47 19.64 -10.52
CA ARG A 174 3.68 19.47 -11.74
C ARG A 174 3.94 20.60 -12.73
N ASP A 175 3.87 21.84 -12.26
CA ASP A 175 3.98 23.02 -13.12
C ASP A 175 5.42 23.19 -13.63
N ARG A 176 6.44 22.89 -12.81
CA ARG A 176 7.84 22.78 -13.26
C ARG A 176 8.01 21.75 -14.36
N LEU A 177 7.48 20.53 -14.20
CA LEU A 177 7.56 19.47 -15.21
C LEU A 177 6.88 19.90 -16.52
N LYS A 178 5.77 20.62 -16.44
CA LYS A 178 5.10 21.19 -17.62
C LYS A 178 5.99 22.19 -18.35
N GLU A 179 6.59 23.14 -17.62
CA GLU A 179 7.48 24.16 -18.20
C GLU A 179 8.68 23.51 -18.89
N GLU A 180 9.32 22.53 -18.26
CA GLU A 180 10.48 21.82 -18.79
C GLU A 180 10.16 20.98 -20.05
N ASN A 181 8.91 20.54 -20.23
CA ASN A 181 8.54 19.58 -21.28
C ASN A 181 7.55 20.11 -22.33
N GLY A 182 7.07 21.35 -22.17
CA GLY A 182 6.15 22.03 -23.08
C GLY A 182 4.67 21.63 -22.93
N GLY A 183 4.32 20.91 -21.86
CA GLY A 183 2.96 20.40 -21.61
C GLY A 183 2.90 19.53 -20.36
N TYR A 184 1.70 19.37 -19.79
CA TYR A 184 1.53 18.51 -18.62
C TYR A 184 1.91 17.07 -18.95
N ILE A 185 2.62 16.43 -18.02
CA ILE A 185 3.13 15.07 -18.17
C ILE A 185 2.16 14.10 -17.51
N PRO A 186 1.71 13.05 -18.22
CA PRO A 186 0.90 11.99 -17.61
C PRO A 186 1.62 11.41 -16.39
N SER A 187 0.89 11.33 -15.29
CA SER A 187 1.45 11.05 -13.97
C SER A 187 0.64 10.02 -13.20
N MET A 188 1.30 9.31 -12.27
CA MET A 188 0.63 8.48 -11.27
C MET A 188 1.04 8.88 -9.86
N VAL A 189 0.17 8.66 -8.89
CA VAL A 189 0.43 8.85 -7.47
C VAL A 189 0.49 7.49 -6.77
N PHE A 190 1.49 7.31 -5.92
CA PHE A 190 1.54 6.22 -4.94
C PHE A 190 1.56 6.82 -3.54
N GLN A 191 0.63 6.39 -2.70
CA GLN A 191 0.56 6.77 -1.30
C GLN A 191 0.00 5.59 -0.49
N HIS A 192 0.11 5.65 0.85
CA HIS A 192 -0.36 4.55 1.69
C HIS A 192 -1.86 4.67 2.01
N ILE A 193 -2.24 5.73 2.73
CA ILE A 193 -3.62 6.01 3.14
C ILE A 193 -4.40 6.57 1.93
N PRO A 194 -5.58 6.02 1.61
CA PRO A 194 -6.40 6.44 0.46
C PRO A 194 -7.04 7.82 0.65
N VAL A 195 -7.33 8.51 -0.46
CA VAL A 195 -8.21 9.69 -0.47
C VAL A 195 -9.65 9.32 -0.09
N GLN A 196 -10.43 10.27 0.43
CA GLN A 196 -11.82 10.03 0.85
C GLN A 196 -12.72 9.55 -0.30
N GLU A 197 -12.47 10.02 -1.52
CA GLU A 197 -13.27 9.76 -2.71
C GLU A 197 -13.22 8.29 -3.15
N ILE A 198 -12.35 7.48 -2.55
CA ILE A 198 -12.40 6.02 -2.69
C ILE A 198 -13.77 5.45 -2.28
N TRP A 199 -14.49 6.12 -1.37
CA TRP A 199 -15.86 5.75 -0.99
C TRP A 199 -16.86 5.84 -2.16
N ASN A 200 -16.59 6.68 -3.17
CA ASN A 200 -17.44 6.75 -4.37
C ASN A 200 -17.40 5.45 -5.18
N LEU A 201 -16.31 4.68 -5.07
CA LEU A 201 -16.17 3.37 -5.70
C LEU A 201 -16.94 2.27 -4.95
N LEU A 202 -17.57 2.59 -3.83
CA LEU A 202 -18.39 1.69 -3.04
C LEU A 202 -19.87 2.11 -3.09
N ARG A 203 -20.74 1.17 -2.78
CA ARG A 203 -22.18 1.38 -2.59
C ARG A 203 -22.68 0.50 -1.45
N GLU A 204 -23.75 0.91 -0.80
CA GLU A 204 -24.42 0.06 0.18
C GLU A 204 -25.03 -1.17 -0.51
N VAL A 205 -24.91 -2.31 0.15
CA VAL A 205 -25.43 -3.60 -0.32
C VAL A 205 -26.01 -4.40 0.85
N PRO A 206 -26.93 -5.34 0.61
CA PRO A 206 -27.33 -6.31 1.62
C PRO A 206 -26.13 -7.15 2.09
N LYS A 207 -26.14 -7.60 3.35
CA LYS A 207 -25.11 -8.49 3.91
C LYS A 207 -24.86 -9.75 3.07
N SER A 208 -25.87 -10.22 2.35
CA SER A 208 -25.82 -11.39 1.46
C SER A 208 -25.08 -11.15 0.13
N ASP A 209 -24.90 -9.90 -0.31
CA ASP A 209 -24.22 -9.56 -1.57
C ASP A 209 -22.71 -9.63 -1.39
N LYS A 210 -22.12 -10.83 -1.56
CA LYS A 210 -20.70 -11.10 -1.37
C LYS A 210 -19.92 -10.98 -2.69
N PRO A 211 -18.65 -10.50 -2.67
CA PRO A 211 -17.91 -9.98 -1.51
C PRO A 211 -18.44 -8.61 -1.06
N ASN A 212 -18.40 -8.36 0.25
CA ASN A 212 -18.69 -7.06 0.85
C ASN A 212 -17.83 -6.81 2.08
N ALA A 213 -17.70 -5.53 2.42
CA ALA A 213 -17.08 -5.05 3.64
C ALA A 213 -18.13 -4.55 4.63
N GLN A 214 -17.92 -4.83 5.91
CA GLN A 214 -18.76 -4.30 6.97
C GLN A 214 -18.26 -2.93 7.41
N GLY A 215 -19.15 -1.94 7.49
CA GLY A 215 -18.87 -0.65 8.10
C GLY A 215 -18.65 -0.72 9.61
N TYR A 216 -17.76 0.13 10.11
CA TYR A 216 -17.45 0.29 11.53
C TYR A 216 -17.90 1.65 12.04
N ARG A 217 -17.87 1.81 13.37
CA ARG A 217 -18.21 3.05 14.09
C ARG A 217 -19.59 3.59 13.65
N GLU A 218 -19.64 4.78 13.05
CA GLU A 218 -20.85 5.45 12.59
C GLU A 218 -21.58 4.65 11.49
N LYS A 219 -20.89 3.75 10.78
CA LYS A 219 -21.41 2.90 9.71
C LYS A 219 -21.70 1.46 10.14
N LYS A 220 -21.76 1.20 11.46
CA LYS A 220 -21.95 -0.15 12.00
C LYS A 220 -23.28 -0.76 11.53
N GLY A 221 -23.20 -1.95 10.93
CA GLY A 221 -24.37 -2.70 10.43
C GLY A 221 -24.68 -2.44 8.96
N ILE A 222 -24.02 -1.46 8.34
CA ILE A 222 -24.06 -1.21 6.90
C ILE A 222 -22.99 -2.07 6.22
N PHE A 223 -23.31 -2.60 5.05
CA PHE A 223 -22.37 -3.39 4.24
C PHE A 223 -22.13 -2.68 2.91
N TYR A 224 -20.89 -2.72 2.44
CA TYR A 224 -20.46 -2.05 1.22
C TYR A 224 -19.91 -3.05 0.21
N GLY A 225 -20.38 -2.92 -1.02
CA GLY A 225 -19.87 -3.65 -2.19
C GLY A 225 -19.32 -2.67 -3.22
N LEU A 226 -18.61 -3.18 -4.22
CA LEU A 226 -18.09 -2.36 -5.31
C LEU A 226 -19.22 -1.73 -6.12
N ASN A 227 -19.07 -0.45 -6.42
CA ASN A 227 -20.00 0.29 -7.25
C ASN A 227 -19.68 0.05 -8.73
N LYS A 228 -20.50 -0.81 -9.38
CA LYS A 228 -20.34 -1.20 -10.79
C LYS A 228 -20.35 -0.02 -11.77
N LYS A 229 -20.88 1.15 -11.37
CA LYS A 229 -20.86 2.37 -12.18
C LYS A 229 -19.45 2.91 -12.39
N TYR A 230 -18.59 2.80 -11.38
CA TYR A 230 -17.24 3.38 -11.39
C TYR A 230 -16.15 2.32 -11.49
N LEU A 231 -16.48 1.05 -11.27
CA LEU A 231 -15.54 -0.07 -11.32
C LEU A 231 -15.01 -0.32 -12.73
N ILE A 232 -13.68 -0.39 -12.86
CA ILE A 232 -13.00 -0.94 -14.04
C ILE A 232 -12.85 -2.43 -13.80
N LYS A 233 -13.75 -3.24 -14.38
CA LYS A 233 -13.83 -4.68 -14.16
C LYS A 233 -12.56 -5.43 -14.58
N GLY A 234 -12.32 -6.56 -13.93
CA GLY A 234 -11.23 -7.49 -14.25
C GLY A 234 -9.94 -7.23 -13.48
N ASN A 235 -9.94 -6.26 -12.56
CA ASN A 235 -8.75 -5.82 -11.83
C ASN A 235 -8.67 -6.41 -10.42
N CYS A 236 -9.07 -7.69 -10.34
CA CYS A 236 -9.20 -8.46 -9.11
C CYS A 236 -10.20 -7.78 -8.16
N ASP A 237 -11.48 -7.81 -8.52
CA ASP A 237 -12.56 -6.93 -8.02
C ASP A 237 -13.19 -7.41 -6.69
N PHE A 238 -12.51 -7.21 -5.55
CA PHE A 238 -13.10 -7.46 -4.23
C PHE A 238 -12.88 -6.34 -3.21
N VAL A 239 -13.92 -6.08 -2.43
CA VAL A 239 -13.87 -5.26 -1.21
C VAL A 239 -14.31 -6.14 -0.04
N ARG A 240 -13.46 -6.26 0.98
CA ARG A 240 -13.73 -7.08 2.18
C ARG A 240 -13.45 -6.32 3.48
N GLU A 241 -12.95 -5.10 3.36
CA GLU A 241 -12.70 -4.16 4.45
C GLU A 241 -13.10 -2.76 4.01
N THR A 242 -13.70 -1.98 4.91
CA THR A 242 -14.10 -0.61 4.55
C THR A 242 -12.90 0.32 4.58
N PRO A 243 -12.74 1.21 3.59
CA PRO A 243 -11.58 2.10 3.48
C PRO A 243 -11.24 2.87 4.75
N GLY A 244 -9.99 2.79 5.18
CA GLY A 244 -9.39 3.61 6.23
C GLY A 244 -9.01 5.00 5.71
N THR A 245 -10.00 5.83 5.36
CA THR A 245 -9.76 7.19 4.82
C THR A 245 -9.55 8.23 5.92
N PRO A 246 -8.89 9.36 5.62
CA PRO A 246 -8.80 10.49 6.54
C PRO A 246 -10.18 11.01 6.94
N SER A 247 -10.32 11.58 8.14
CA SER A 247 -11.61 12.15 8.57
C SER A 247 -11.92 13.53 7.99
N GLU A 248 -10.88 14.25 7.57
CA GLU A 248 -11.00 15.57 6.94
C GLU A 248 -10.54 15.46 5.49
N ASN A 249 -11.29 16.08 4.58
CA ASN A 249 -10.92 16.12 3.17
C ASN A 249 -9.97 17.31 2.95
N SER A 250 -8.73 17.02 2.60
CA SER A 250 -7.71 18.05 2.35
C SER A 250 -7.84 18.72 0.97
N GLY A 251 -8.73 18.24 0.11
CA GLY A 251 -8.80 18.64 -1.31
C GLY A 251 -7.74 17.94 -2.17
N GLU A 252 -7.12 16.86 -1.68
CA GLU A 252 -6.13 16.08 -2.42
C GLU A 252 -6.69 15.55 -3.75
N PHE A 253 -7.85 14.88 -3.73
CA PHE A 253 -8.46 14.34 -4.95
C PHE A 253 -8.73 15.43 -6.00
N ASP A 254 -9.24 16.59 -5.58
CA ASP A 254 -9.48 17.73 -6.47
C ASP A 254 -8.16 18.27 -7.04
N ALA A 255 -7.09 18.33 -6.25
CA ALA A 255 -5.77 18.74 -6.71
C ALA A 255 -5.19 17.77 -7.76
N LEU A 256 -5.40 16.46 -7.59
CA LEU A 256 -4.99 15.44 -8.56
C LEU A 256 -5.81 15.52 -9.85
N CYS A 257 -7.10 15.83 -9.77
CA CYS A 257 -7.96 15.99 -10.95
C CYS A 257 -7.75 17.32 -11.69
N GLU A 258 -7.16 18.32 -11.04
CA GLU A 258 -7.19 19.74 -11.46
C GLU A 258 -6.77 19.99 -12.92
N LYS A 259 -5.75 19.26 -13.43
CA LYS A 259 -5.23 19.42 -14.80
C LYS A 259 -5.41 18.20 -15.69
N GLY A 260 -5.99 17.11 -15.16
CA GLY A 260 -6.16 15.85 -15.88
C GLY A 260 -4.85 15.15 -16.27
N ASP A 261 -3.73 15.53 -15.66
CA ASP A 261 -2.41 14.96 -15.91
C ASP A 261 -2.12 13.75 -15.02
N VAL A 262 -2.68 13.71 -13.81
CA VAL A 262 -2.65 12.50 -12.97
C VAL A 262 -3.73 11.53 -13.45
N ILE A 263 -3.30 10.43 -14.05
CA ILE A 263 -4.21 9.43 -14.62
C ILE A 263 -4.60 8.35 -13.63
N ALA A 264 -3.76 8.11 -12.60
CA ALA A 264 -4.07 7.15 -11.55
C ALA A 264 -3.44 7.46 -10.19
N ALA A 265 -4.09 7.02 -9.12
CA ALA A 265 -3.57 6.97 -7.77
C ALA A 265 -3.75 5.55 -7.20
N PHE A 266 -2.68 4.99 -6.61
CA PHE A 266 -2.69 3.65 -6.03
C PHE A 266 -2.37 3.66 -4.54
N PHE A 267 -3.12 2.86 -3.79
CA PHE A 267 -3.15 2.84 -2.34
C PHE A 267 -2.86 1.45 -1.75
N GLY A 268 -2.44 1.44 -0.49
CA GLY A 268 -2.29 0.26 0.37
C GLY A 268 -3.29 0.29 1.52
N HIS A 269 -2.82 0.06 2.75
CA HIS A 269 -3.51 0.30 4.02
C HIS A 269 -4.62 -0.71 4.35
N ASP A 270 -5.60 -0.87 3.45
CA ASP A 270 -6.72 -1.79 3.63
C ASP A 270 -6.39 -3.16 3.00
N HIS A 271 -5.80 -4.07 3.78
CA HIS A 271 -5.15 -5.28 3.24
C HIS A 271 -6.06 -6.20 2.46
N ASN A 272 -7.37 -6.20 2.77
CA ASN A 272 -8.35 -7.09 2.17
C ASN A 272 -9.08 -6.49 0.98
N ASN A 273 -8.55 -5.43 0.39
CA ASN A 273 -9.13 -4.80 -0.78
C ASN A 273 -8.21 -4.94 -1.98
N SER A 274 -8.81 -5.29 -3.11
CA SER A 274 -8.19 -5.18 -4.42
C SER A 274 -9.31 -4.78 -5.37
N PHE A 275 -9.15 -3.66 -6.05
CA PHE A 275 -10.06 -3.22 -7.11
C PHE A 275 -9.47 -1.97 -7.76
N VAL A 276 -9.98 -1.64 -8.95
CA VAL A 276 -9.65 -0.39 -9.65
C VAL A 276 -10.95 0.23 -10.14
N GLY A 277 -11.12 1.53 -9.93
CA GLY A 277 -12.27 2.28 -10.44
C GLY A 277 -11.88 3.68 -10.87
N SER A 278 -12.74 4.34 -11.63
CA SER A 278 -12.50 5.70 -12.11
C SER A 278 -13.61 6.63 -11.66
N CYS A 279 -13.21 7.79 -11.12
CA CYS A 279 -14.11 8.87 -10.74
C CYS A 279 -13.49 10.19 -11.20
N ASN A 280 -14.28 11.03 -11.86
CA ASN A 280 -13.84 12.35 -12.36
C ASN A 280 -12.55 12.33 -13.20
N GLY A 281 -12.35 11.28 -14.02
CA GLY A 281 -11.15 11.13 -14.85
C GLY A 281 -9.93 10.56 -14.13
N LEU A 282 -9.93 10.50 -12.80
CA LEU A 282 -8.86 9.87 -12.02
C LEU A 282 -9.17 8.38 -11.79
N THR A 283 -8.24 7.51 -12.15
CA THR A 283 -8.30 6.08 -11.79
C THR A 283 -7.74 5.86 -10.38
N MET A 284 -8.49 5.24 -9.50
CA MET A 284 -8.07 4.91 -8.14
C MET A 284 -8.02 3.39 -7.96
N GLY A 285 -6.92 2.88 -7.41
CA GLY A 285 -6.72 1.44 -7.25
C GLY A 285 -6.21 1.04 -5.86
N TYR A 286 -6.78 -0.03 -5.30
CA TYR A 286 -6.18 -0.73 -4.16
C TYR A 286 -5.28 -1.88 -4.62
N THR A 287 -4.21 -2.06 -3.88
CA THR A 287 -3.38 -3.27 -3.92
C THR A 287 -3.54 -4.00 -2.60
N GLN A 288 -3.92 -5.27 -2.67
CA GLN A 288 -4.08 -6.08 -1.47
C GLN A 288 -2.74 -6.33 -0.76
N GLY A 289 -2.80 -6.58 0.55
CA GLY A 289 -1.60 -6.81 1.35
C GLY A 289 -0.90 -8.13 1.02
N VAL A 290 0.44 -8.11 0.94
CA VAL A 290 1.27 -9.30 0.64
C VAL A 290 1.74 -10.04 1.91
N GLY A 291 1.70 -9.38 3.07
CA GLY A 291 2.28 -9.87 4.32
C GLY A 291 1.59 -11.11 4.88
N ALA A 292 2.30 -12.23 5.02
CA ALA A 292 1.75 -13.48 5.56
C ALA A 292 1.84 -13.57 7.09
N ASN A 293 2.49 -12.60 7.73
CA ASN A 293 2.54 -12.43 9.18
C ASN A 293 1.56 -11.36 9.68
N VAL A 294 0.63 -10.87 8.86
CA VAL A 294 -0.38 -9.87 9.22
C VAL A 294 -1.73 -10.27 8.65
N TYR A 295 -2.84 -9.73 9.16
CA TYR A 295 -4.16 -10.01 8.62
C TYR A 295 -4.24 -9.70 7.11
N GLY A 296 -5.16 -10.35 6.40
CA GLY A 296 -5.33 -10.13 4.96
C GLY A 296 -5.99 -11.31 4.25
N PRO A 297 -6.13 -11.25 2.91
CA PRO A 297 -7.16 -11.99 2.18
C PRO A 297 -6.77 -13.44 1.84
N GLY A 298 -5.99 -14.10 2.69
CA GLY A 298 -5.59 -15.50 2.53
C GLY A 298 -4.77 -15.75 1.27
N MET A 299 -5.20 -16.68 0.42
CA MET A 299 -4.51 -17.00 -0.84
C MET A 299 -4.69 -15.92 -1.92
N ASP A 300 -5.55 -14.92 -1.69
CA ASP A 300 -5.70 -13.75 -2.58
C ASP A 300 -4.68 -12.65 -2.29
N ARG A 301 -3.82 -12.79 -1.26
CA ARG A 301 -2.66 -11.91 -1.03
C ARG A 301 -1.81 -11.84 -2.29
N GLY A 302 -1.22 -10.69 -2.59
CA GLY A 302 -0.55 -10.55 -3.88
C GLY A 302 0.19 -9.23 -4.06
N VAL A 303 0.52 -8.99 -5.32
CA VAL A 303 1.08 -7.75 -5.84
C VAL A 303 0.22 -7.28 -7.00
N ARG A 304 0.29 -5.99 -7.32
CA ARG A 304 -0.34 -5.42 -8.52
C ARG A 304 0.73 -5.06 -9.54
N ILE A 305 0.47 -5.37 -10.80
CA ILE A 305 1.32 -5.03 -11.94
C ILE A 305 0.65 -3.92 -12.71
N ILE A 306 1.43 -2.93 -13.13
CA ILE A 306 0.99 -1.81 -13.97
C ILE A 306 1.91 -1.77 -15.18
N ASP A 307 1.33 -1.86 -16.36
CA ASP A 307 2.03 -1.82 -17.63
C ASP A 307 1.73 -0.51 -18.35
N LEU A 308 2.79 0.24 -18.62
CA LEU A 308 2.75 1.50 -19.36
C LEU A 308 3.23 1.28 -20.80
N ASP A 309 2.60 1.98 -21.74
CA ASP A 309 3.01 2.05 -23.14
C ASP A 309 3.32 3.49 -23.53
N LYS A 310 4.52 3.72 -24.06
CA LYS A 310 5.00 5.04 -24.51
C LYS A 310 4.09 5.66 -25.60
N ASN A 311 3.36 4.86 -26.37
CA ASN A 311 2.45 5.33 -27.40
C ASN A 311 1.06 5.67 -26.87
N HIS A 312 0.73 5.25 -25.63
CA HIS A 312 -0.58 5.42 -25.01
C HIS A 312 -0.45 5.91 -23.55
N LEU A 313 0.34 6.96 -23.34
CA LEU A 313 0.73 7.46 -22.00
C LEU A 313 -0.42 7.92 -21.09
N ASN A 314 -1.63 8.15 -21.63
CA ASN A 314 -2.81 8.51 -20.82
C ASN A 314 -3.62 7.28 -20.35
N THR A 315 -3.15 6.08 -20.67
CA THR A 315 -3.79 4.80 -20.32
C THR A 315 -2.74 3.80 -19.85
N PHE A 316 -3.18 2.76 -19.17
CA PHE A 316 -2.32 1.69 -18.69
C PHE A 316 -3.12 0.40 -18.54
N GLU A 317 -2.41 -0.73 -18.53
CA GLU A 317 -2.98 -2.02 -18.18
C GLU A 317 -2.57 -2.36 -16.74
N THR A 318 -3.42 -3.09 -16.03
CA THR A 318 -3.08 -3.59 -14.68
C THR A 318 -3.71 -4.94 -14.42
N HIS A 319 -3.00 -5.77 -13.66
CA HIS A 319 -3.47 -7.06 -13.15
C HIS A 319 -2.87 -7.32 -11.77
N THR A 320 -3.34 -8.36 -11.10
CA THR A 320 -2.72 -8.85 -9.87
C THR A 320 -2.09 -10.21 -10.08
N LEU A 321 -0.99 -10.45 -9.38
CA LEU A 321 -0.43 -11.78 -9.18
C LEU A 321 -0.66 -12.12 -7.71
N MET A 322 -1.30 -13.25 -7.42
CA MET A 322 -1.68 -13.65 -6.07
C MET A 322 -0.96 -14.93 -5.62
N PHE A 323 -0.96 -15.18 -4.32
CA PHE A 323 -0.40 -16.40 -3.72
C PHE A 323 -0.93 -17.65 -4.40
N LYS A 324 -2.24 -17.72 -4.69
CA LYS A 324 -2.86 -18.86 -5.39
C LYS A 324 -2.36 -19.07 -6.82
N ASP A 325 -1.77 -18.07 -7.45
CA ASP A 325 -1.24 -18.15 -8.82
C ASP A 325 0.20 -18.68 -8.85
N VAL A 326 0.83 -18.82 -7.68
CA VAL A 326 2.24 -19.21 -7.51
C VAL A 326 2.40 -20.43 -6.60
N PHE A 327 1.54 -20.56 -5.59
CA PHE A 327 1.59 -21.59 -4.57
C PHE A 327 0.25 -22.30 -4.43
N GLU A 328 0.31 -23.60 -4.14
CA GLU A 328 -0.80 -24.28 -3.50
C GLU A 328 -0.72 -24.10 -1.98
N PHE A 329 -1.85 -24.26 -1.29
CA PHE A 329 -1.88 -24.15 0.18
C PHE A 329 -0.90 -25.13 0.86
N LYS A 330 -0.65 -26.30 0.25
CA LYS A 330 0.30 -27.29 0.77
C LYS A 330 1.75 -26.79 0.82
N ASP A 331 2.11 -25.85 -0.05
CA ASP A 331 3.47 -25.31 -0.18
C ASP A 331 3.80 -24.28 0.90
N LEU A 332 2.76 -23.67 1.49
CA LEU A 332 2.91 -22.67 2.54
C LEU A 332 3.63 -23.23 3.78
N LYS A 333 4.58 -22.44 4.26
CA LYS A 333 5.26 -22.65 5.54
C LYS A 333 4.40 -22.11 6.67
N ASN A 334 4.43 -22.80 7.81
CA ASN A 334 3.68 -22.43 9.01
C ASN A 334 2.18 -22.13 8.72
N LYS A 335 1.50 -23.12 8.13
CA LYS A 335 0.06 -23.05 7.76
C LYS A 335 -0.85 -22.60 8.92
N PRO A 336 -0.66 -23.06 10.18
CA PRO A 336 -1.48 -22.58 11.30
C PRO A 336 -1.37 -21.06 11.50
N LYS A 337 -0.15 -20.49 11.43
CA LYS A 337 0.07 -19.03 11.54
C LYS A 337 -0.54 -18.28 10.35
N PHE A 338 -0.43 -18.82 9.14
CA PHE A 338 -1.04 -18.22 7.95
C PHE A 338 -2.58 -18.20 8.05
N LEU A 339 -3.21 -19.30 8.47
CA LEU A 339 -4.66 -19.37 8.69
C LEU A 339 -5.09 -18.42 9.81
N PHE A 340 -4.34 -18.35 10.91
CA PHE A 340 -4.61 -17.42 12.00
C PHE A 340 -4.71 -15.98 11.48
N TYR A 341 -3.76 -15.54 10.65
CA TYR A 341 -3.81 -14.20 10.07
C TYR A 341 -4.89 -14.04 9.01
N THR A 342 -5.21 -15.07 8.24
CA THR A 342 -6.30 -15.03 7.24
C THR A 342 -7.66 -14.75 7.89
N TYR A 343 -7.90 -15.24 9.09
CA TYR A 343 -9.14 -15.03 9.84
C TYR A 343 -9.03 -13.98 10.94
N SER A 344 -7.89 -13.29 11.03
CA SER A 344 -7.72 -12.21 12.00
C SER A 344 -8.55 -11.00 11.59
N PRO A 345 -9.25 -10.36 12.55
CA PRO A 345 -10.02 -9.16 12.26
C PRO A 345 -9.10 -8.01 11.83
N PRO A 346 -9.55 -7.13 10.90
CA PRO A 346 -8.76 -5.99 10.42
C PRO A 346 -8.56 -4.91 11.48
N CYS A 347 -9.51 -4.73 12.39
CA CYS A 347 -9.49 -3.68 13.41
C CYS A 347 -10.04 -4.16 14.75
N TYR A 348 -9.85 -3.35 15.79
CA TYR A 348 -10.35 -3.65 17.14
C TYR A 348 -11.87 -3.80 17.17
N GLU A 349 -12.60 -2.94 16.45
CA GLU A 349 -14.05 -2.97 16.36
C GLU A 349 -14.57 -4.27 15.73
N ALA A 350 -13.82 -4.84 14.79
CA ALA A 350 -14.09 -6.15 14.21
C ALA A 350 -13.77 -7.30 15.18
N ALA A 351 -12.78 -7.13 16.06
CA ALA A 351 -12.41 -8.11 17.08
C ALA A 351 -13.41 -8.17 18.26
N LEU A 352 -13.99 -7.03 18.64
CA LEU A 352 -14.84 -6.88 19.83
C LEU A 352 -15.96 -7.94 19.96
N PRO A 353 -16.76 -8.25 18.92
CA PRO A 353 -17.78 -9.29 19.00
C PRO A 353 -17.20 -10.70 19.24
N LEU A 354 -16.07 -11.02 18.63
CA LEU A 354 -15.40 -12.31 18.78
C LEU A 354 -14.90 -12.51 20.21
N ILE A 355 -14.30 -11.47 20.80
CA ILE A 355 -13.84 -11.47 22.19
C ILE A 355 -15.01 -11.66 23.13
N LYS A 356 -16.11 -10.90 22.96
CA LYS A 356 -17.31 -11.04 23.80
C LYS A 356 -17.92 -12.45 23.70
N GLY A 357 -17.95 -13.04 22.51
CA GLY A 357 -18.39 -14.42 22.30
C GLY A 357 -17.48 -15.44 22.99
N ALA A 358 -16.17 -15.28 22.88
CA ALA A 358 -15.20 -16.16 23.54
C ALA A 358 -15.26 -16.06 25.07
N CYS A 359 -15.40 -14.85 25.63
CA CYS A 359 -15.60 -14.63 27.06
C CYS A 359 -16.85 -15.32 27.59
N ALA A 360 -17.93 -15.36 26.79
CA ALA A 360 -19.17 -16.03 27.15
C ALA A 360 -19.05 -17.57 27.13
N VAL A 361 -18.12 -18.13 26.35
CA VAL A 361 -17.94 -19.58 26.17
C VAL A 361 -16.83 -20.17 27.05
N LEU A 362 -15.73 -19.44 27.30
CA LEU A 362 -14.50 -20.01 27.88
C LEU A 362 -14.16 -19.52 29.30
N GLY A 363 -14.90 -18.55 29.86
CA GLY A 363 -14.57 -17.95 31.15
C GLY A 363 -13.26 -17.12 31.15
N VAL A 364 -13.03 -16.40 32.24
CA VAL A 364 -12.10 -15.25 32.37
C VAL A 364 -10.62 -15.55 32.01
N ALA A 365 -10.18 -16.81 32.03
CA ALA A 365 -8.77 -17.16 31.80
C ALA A 365 -8.29 -16.98 30.34
N ALA A 366 -9.18 -17.10 29.34
CA ALA A 366 -8.84 -16.86 27.93
C ALA A 366 -8.63 -15.36 27.59
N VAL A 367 -9.04 -14.47 28.50
CA VAL A 367 -9.13 -13.01 28.30
C VAL A 367 -7.77 -12.31 28.36
N VAL A 368 -6.81 -12.84 29.12
CA VAL A 368 -5.50 -12.20 29.30
C VAL A 368 -4.67 -12.24 28.01
N THR A 369 -4.70 -13.35 27.27
CA THR A 369 -3.93 -13.51 26.03
C THR A 369 -4.51 -12.68 24.88
N ALA A 370 -5.84 -12.57 24.79
CA ALA A 370 -6.50 -11.68 23.84
C ALA A 370 -6.28 -10.19 24.21
N GLY A 371 -6.44 -9.84 25.50
CA GLY A 371 -6.28 -8.47 26.00
C GLY A 371 -4.88 -7.86 25.78
N ILE A 372 -3.82 -8.69 25.84
CA ILE A 372 -2.44 -8.25 25.57
C ILE A 372 -2.20 -7.98 24.07
N LEU A 373 -2.88 -8.70 23.18
CA LEU A 373 -2.85 -8.43 21.73
C LEU A 373 -3.63 -7.16 21.35
N ILE A 374 -4.64 -6.82 22.14
CA ILE A 374 -5.64 -5.79 21.87
C ILE A 374 -5.23 -4.39 22.32
N ARG A 375 -4.36 -4.25 23.33
CA ARG A 375 -3.90 -2.94 23.82
C ARG A 375 -3.08 -2.13 22.78
N LYS A 376 -2.87 -2.69 21.58
CA LYS A 376 -2.08 -2.17 20.45
C LYS A 376 -2.88 -1.47 19.35
N PHE A 377 -4.21 -1.37 19.48
CA PHE A 377 -5.09 -0.78 18.46
C PHE A 377 -6.02 0.31 19.04
N ARG A 378 -5.54 1.06 20.04
CA ARG A 378 -6.19 2.30 20.49
C ARG A 378 -5.45 3.50 19.94
#